data_AF-A0ABD6PRE5-F1
#
_entry.id   AF-A0ABD6PRE5-F1
#
_cell.length_a   1.000
_cell.length_b   1.000
_cell.length_c   1.000
_cell.angle_alpha   90.00
_cell.angle_beta   90.00
_cell.angle_gamma   90.00
#
_symmetry.space_group_name_H-M   'P 1'
#
loop_
_entity.id
_entity.type
_entity.pdbx_description
1 polymer ?
#
loop_
_entity_poly.entity_id
_entity_poly.type
_entity_poly.pdbx_seq_one_letter_code
_entity_poly.pdbx_strand_id
1 'polypeptide(L)'
;MLEARYKSSVMVTGGSGDMSPNAAQANGQTDMQAFFAAMAQGGGQNGAALQTQSQSQSAASTQGGRFNSGTSQAPVSSASYNPNREFLVQQGKVIDAVLETAVKSDIPSTIIARVSDPVYGEQGRYELLPAGTRLFGEYSSVVKAGQTEIAAIWRRAITPQGVEIMLDSPSTNNLGIVGMGGKVNNHFFRMFGTAALLSVFGAATATVDVKGSDNNNSAAQYRSEVANAFNDTAQNMLSKHADIPPTIEVKHGAQIKILVAKDLDFSSLLN
;
A
#
# COMPACT_ATOMS: atom_id res chain seq x y z
N MET A 1 59.63 13.77 38.20
CA MET A 1 59.80 14.23 36.81
C MET A 1 58.50 14.92 36.39
N LEU A 2 58.59 16.23 36.11
CA LEU A 2 57.74 17.13 35.29
C LEU A 2 56.23 16.83 35.20
N GLU A 3 55.28 17.62 35.71
CA GLU A 3 55.03 19.08 35.61
C GLU A 3 54.83 19.62 34.19
N ALA A 4 53.59 20.01 33.85
CA ALA A 4 53.21 21.08 32.91
C ALA A 4 51.67 21.21 32.85
N ARG A 5 51.05 21.98 33.76
CA ARG A 5 50.49 23.32 33.50
C ARG A 5 50.76 23.88 32.10
N TYR A 6 49.69 24.26 31.38
CA TYR A 6 49.64 25.53 30.65
C TYR A 6 48.21 26.09 30.64
N LYS A 7 48.07 27.27 31.23
CA LYS A 7 46.95 28.22 31.07
C LYS A 7 47.49 29.46 30.35
N SER A 8 46.57 30.19 29.71
CA SER A 8 46.63 31.62 29.29
C SER A 8 47.35 31.93 27.98
N SER A 9 47.07 32.99 27.23
CA SER A 9 45.89 33.87 26.97
C SER A 9 46.41 34.95 26.01
N VAL A 10 45.71 35.31 24.93
CA VAL A 10 45.87 36.64 24.28
C VAL A 10 44.55 37.03 23.60
N MET A 11 44.10 38.25 23.92
CA MET A 11 42.99 38.99 23.30
C MET A 11 43.38 39.57 21.93
N VAL A 12 42.42 39.70 21.01
CA VAL A 12 42.33 40.85 20.09
C VAL A 12 40.85 41.21 19.87
N THR A 13 40.64 42.52 19.84
CA THR A 13 39.41 43.32 19.82
C THR A 13 38.71 43.35 18.47
N GLY A 14 37.40 43.70 18.48
CA GLY A 14 36.77 44.46 17.39
C GLY A 14 35.49 43.86 16.79
N GLY A 15 34.42 44.65 16.78
CA GLY A 15 33.38 44.57 15.75
C GLY A 15 31.97 44.20 16.21
N SER A 16 31.19 45.23 16.52
CA SER A 16 29.73 45.24 16.59
C SER A 16 29.06 44.67 15.33
N GLY A 17 28.08 43.77 15.51
CA GLY A 17 27.24 43.26 14.43
C GLY A 17 26.06 42.46 14.97
N ASP A 18 24.89 43.09 14.89
CA ASP A 18 23.55 42.66 15.28
C ASP A 18 23.12 41.36 14.56
N MET A 19 22.56 40.36 15.27
CA MET A 19 21.81 39.25 14.65
C MET A 19 20.66 38.81 15.57
N SER A 20 19.47 39.35 15.28
CA SER A 20 18.16 38.80 15.65
C SER A 20 17.83 37.57 14.78
N PRO A 21 17.03 36.59 15.26
CA PRO A 21 16.72 35.35 14.54
C PRO A 21 15.56 35.58 13.57
N ASN A 22 15.62 35.02 12.36
CA ASN A 22 14.42 34.90 11.53
C ASN A 22 14.30 33.53 10.87
N ALA A 23 13.07 33.04 10.94
CA ALA A 23 12.63 31.68 10.71
C ALA A 23 12.72 31.25 9.24
N ALA A 24 13.25 30.05 9.00
CA ALA A 24 13.02 29.32 7.75
C ALA A 24 11.85 28.35 7.97
N GLN A 25 10.70 28.79 7.47
CA GLN A 25 9.43 28.06 7.44
C GLN A 25 9.55 26.82 6.53
N ALA A 26 9.21 25.66 7.10
CA ALA A 26 9.09 24.39 6.41
C ALA A 26 7.97 24.44 5.37
N ASN A 27 8.27 24.07 4.12
CA ASN A 27 7.26 23.84 3.08
C ASN A 27 7.28 22.35 2.69
N GLY A 28 6.65 21.52 3.52
CA GLY A 28 6.54 20.06 3.35
C GLY A 28 5.22 19.60 2.73
N GLN A 29 4.45 20.50 2.10
CA GLN A 29 3.11 20.20 1.58
C GLN A 29 3.01 20.06 0.07
N THR A 30 4.06 20.33 -0.69
CA THR A 30 3.98 20.41 -2.16
C THR A 30 4.10 19.04 -2.85
N ASP A 31 4.67 18.02 -2.20
CA ASP A 31 4.99 16.75 -2.86
C ASP A 31 3.79 15.78 -3.00
N MET A 32 2.83 15.80 -2.08
CA MET A 32 1.67 14.89 -2.15
C MET A 32 0.62 15.31 -3.18
N GLN A 33 0.44 16.62 -3.40
CA GLN A 33 -0.48 17.09 -4.45
C GLN A 33 0.08 16.83 -5.85
N ALA A 34 1.40 16.92 -6.03
CA ALA A 34 2.06 16.54 -7.28
C ALA A 34 1.90 15.04 -7.59
N PHE A 35 1.93 14.19 -6.56
CA PHE A 35 1.71 12.74 -6.69
C PHE A 35 0.29 12.40 -7.17
N PHE A 36 -0.74 13.06 -6.63
CA PHE A 36 -2.13 12.85 -7.06
C PHE A 36 -2.42 13.45 -8.44
N ALA A 37 -1.84 14.61 -8.78
CA ALA A 37 -2.00 15.24 -10.10
C ALA A 37 -1.39 14.39 -11.23
N ALA A 38 -0.25 13.73 -10.98
CA ALA A 38 0.40 12.85 -11.95
C ALA A 38 -0.38 11.55 -12.20
N MET A 39 -1.19 11.09 -11.25
CA MET A 39 -2.00 9.87 -11.39
C MET A 39 -3.33 10.13 -12.12
N ALA A 40 -3.81 11.36 -12.14
CA ALA A 40 -5.10 11.73 -12.75
C ALA A 40 -5.04 12.00 -14.27
N GLN A 41 -3.84 12.06 -14.86
CA GLN A 41 -3.66 12.50 -16.25
C GLN A 41 -3.03 11.41 -17.12
N GLY A 42 -3.81 10.35 -17.38
CA GLY A 42 -3.44 9.27 -18.30
C GLY A 42 -4.55 8.98 -19.30
N GLY A 43 -4.55 9.68 -20.45
CA GLY A 43 -5.26 9.23 -21.66
C GLY A 43 -5.90 10.31 -22.54
N GLY A 44 -5.39 10.47 -23.77
CA GLY A 44 -6.19 10.87 -24.95
C GLY A 44 -5.84 12.18 -25.67
N GLN A 45 -5.36 12.06 -26.91
CA GLN A 45 -5.00 13.07 -27.94
C GLN A 45 -6.22 13.94 -28.38
N ASN A 46 -6.16 15.14 -28.99
CA ASN A 46 -5.32 15.70 -30.07
C ASN A 46 -5.64 17.21 -30.23
N GLY A 47 -4.67 18.06 -30.63
CA GLY A 47 -4.99 19.35 -31.28
C GLY A 47 -4.00 20.52 -31.12
N ALA A 48 -3.28 20.80 -32.21
CA ALA A 48 -2.70 22.09 -32.64
C ALA A 48 -1.35 22.59 -32.06
N ALA A 49 -0.49 22.99 -33.01
CA ALA A 49 0.91 23.38 -32.91
C ALA A 49 1.19 24.68 -32.15
N LEU A 50 2.36 24.77 -31.48
CA LEU A 50 3.51 25.63 -31.87
C LEU A 50 4.67 25.46 -30.86
N GLN A 51 5.86 25.13 -31.37
CA GLN A 51 7.19 25.66 -30.96
C GLN A 51 7.55 25.74 -29.46
N THR A 52 8.44 24.85 -28.98
CA THR A 52 9.72 25.20 -28.31
C THR A 52 10.53 23.92 -28.09
N GLN A 53 11.73 23.92 -28.68
CA GLN A 53 12.74 22.88 -28.61
C GLN A 53 13.49 23.02 -27.27
N SER A 54 13.87 21.88 -26.66
CA SER A 54 14.73 21.72 -25.46
C SER A 54 14.01 21.65 -24.11
N GLN A 55 13.47 20.47 -23.75
CA GLN A 55 13.45 19.92 -22.38
C GLN A 55 12.64 18.61 -22.36
N SER A 56 13.26 17.52 -22.78
CA SER A 56 12.65 16.18 -22.70
C SER A 56 13.71 15.14 -22.35
N GLN A 57 14.24 15.22 -21.13
CA GLN A 57 15.05 14.15 -20.55
C GLN A 57 15.20 14.31 -19.01
N SER A 58 14.11 14.53 -18.28
CA SER A 58 14.15 14.56 -16.80
C SER A 58 12.79 14.24 -16.17
N ALA A 59 12.20 13.09 -16.53
CA ALA A 59 11.02 12.58 -15.81
C ALA A 59 11.08 11.06 -15.54
N ALA A 60 12.16 10.38 -15.96
CA ALA A 60 12.43 8.98 -15.64
C ALA A 60 13.56 8.81 -14.61
N SER A 61 14.18 9.90 -14.14
CA SER A 61 15.30 9.90 -13.19
C SER A 61 14.87 9.97 -11.72
N THR A 62 13.62 10.32 -11.41
CA THR A 62 13.19 10.54 -10.02
C THR A 62 12.97 9.25 -9.23
N GLN A 63 12.69 8.12 -9.90
CA GLN A 63 12.53 6.82 -9.21
C GLN A 63 13.81 5.96 -9.24
N GLY A 64 14.72 6.19 -10.19
CA GLY A 64 16.03 5.55 -10.27
C GLY A 64 17.18 6.31 -9.59
N GLY A 65 16.97 7.59 -9.23
CA GLY A 65 18.02 8.46 -8.67
C GLY A 65 18.53 8.06 -7.28
N ARG A 66 17.80 7.23 -6.53
CA ARG A 66 18.24 6.71 -5.22
C ARG A 66 19.16 5.49 -5.34
N PHE A 67 19.18 4.85 -6.51
CA PHE A 67 20.02 3.69 -6.81
C PHE A 67 21.20 4.02 -7.74
N ASN A 68 21.26 5.25 -8.23
CA ASN A 68 22.41 5.75 -8.97
C ASN A 68 23.47 6.27 -7.98
N SER A 69 24.22 5.37 -7.37
CA SER A 69 25.37 5.71 -6.55
C SER A 69 26.54 6.16 -7.43
N GLY A 70 26.42 7.33 -8.05
CA GLY A 70 27.59 8.16 -8.30
C GLY A 70 28.23 8.48 -6.96
N THR A 71 29.56 8.45 -6.88
CA THR A 71 30.37 8.66 -5.68
C THR A 71 30.28 10.09 -5.13
N SER A 72 29.07 10.58 -4.88
CA SER A 72 28.81 11.73 -4.02
C SER A 72 29.02 11.27 -2.59
N GLN A 73 29.77 12.05 -1.81
CA GLN A 73 29.98 11.83 -0.38
C GLN A 73 28.65 11.41 0.28
N ALA A 74 28.71 10.32 1.05
CA ALA A 74 27.54 9.85 1.78
C ALA A 74 27.00 11.01 2.65
N PRO A 75 25.69 11.30 2.60
CA PRO A 75 25.12 12.36 3.42
C PRO A 75 25.39 12.06 4.90
N VAL A 76 26.02 13.01 5.60
CA VAL A 76 26.25 12.90 7.05
C VAL A 76 24.92 13.19 7.75
N SER A 77 24.45 12.25 8.56
CA SER A 77 23.28 12.42 9.43
C SER A 77 23.72 12.56 10.88
N SER A 78 23.09 13.48 11.62
CA SER A 78 23.35 13.69 13.04
C SER A 78 22.36 12.87 13.87
N ALA A 79 22.86 12.19 14.90
CA ALA A 79 22.01 11.47 15.84
C ALA A 79 21.25 12.46 16.74
N SER A 80 19.99 12.17 17.04
CA SER A 80 19.19 12.85 18.05
C SER A 80 18.84 11.88 19.17
N TYR A 81 18.89 12.33 20.42
CA TYR A 81 18.45 11.54 21.57
C TYR A 81 17.03 11.92 21.95
N ASN A 82 16.14 10.93 22.04
CA ASN A 82 14.79 11.13 22.53
C ASN A 82 14.77 10.88 24.06
N PRO A 83 14.47 11.88 24.90
CA PRO A 83 14.50 11.71 26.35
C PRO A 83 13.32 10.92 26.92
N ASN A 84 12.13 11.00 26.31
CA ASN A 84 10.88 10.46 26.88
C ASN A 84 10.54 9.04 26.37
N ARG A 85 11.55 8.16 26.27
CA ARG A 85 11.40 6.80 25.71
C ARG A 85 10.44 5.90 26.48
N GLU A 86 10.14 6.22 27.72
CA GLU A 86 9.18 5.49 28.54
C GLU A 86 7.72 5.72 28.13
N PHE A 87 7.41 6.88 27.54
CA PHE A 87 6.07 7.25 27.04
C PHE A 87 6.00 7.34 25.52
N LEU A 88 6.99 6.80 24.83
CA LEU A 88 7.10 6.86 23.39
C LEU A 88 6.97 5.47 22.79
N VAL A 89 6.22 5.35 21.71
CA VAL A 89 6.25 4.20 20.78
C VAL A 89 6.93 4.67 19.51
N GLN A 90 8.10 4.12 19.19
CA GLN A 90 8.81 4.51 17.97
C GLN A 90 8.16 3.94 16.71
N GLN A 91 8.37 4.62 15.59
CA GLN A 91 8.11 4.08 14.27
C GLN A 91 8.76 2.72 14.08
N GLY A 92 8.09 1.83 13.35
CA GLY A 92 8.51 0.45 13.11
C GLY A 92 8.03 -0.55 14.15
N LYS A 93 7.44 -0.11 15.27
CA LYS A 93 6.78 -1.03 16.21
C LYS A 93 5.56 -1.66 15.58
N VAL A 94 5.31 -2.92 15.92
CA VAL A 94 4.15 -3.67 15.42
C VAL A 94 3.08 -3.71 16.51
N ILE A 95 1.85 -3.38 16.13
CA ILE A 95 0.65 -3.51 16.96
C ILE A 95 -0.12 -4.72 16.47
N ASP A 96 -0.32 -5.69 17.36
CA ASP A 96 -1.13 -6.87 17.10
C ASP A 96 -2.60 -6.56 17.40
N ALA A 97 -3.48 -6.82 16.41
CA ALA A 97 -4.89 -6.55 16.53
C ALA A 97 -5.75 -7.61 15.84
N VAL A 98 -7.01 -7.67 16.25
CA VAL A 98 -8.04 -8.55 15.70
C VAL A 98 -9.15 -7.70 15.11
N LEU A 99 -9.49 -7.99 13.86
CA LEU A 99 -10.52 -7.27 13.12
C LEU A 99 -11.91 -7.58 13.67
N GLU A 100 -12.70 -6.56 14.02
CA GLU A 100 -14.08 -6.73 14.49
C GLU A 100 -15.08 -6.79 13.33
N THR A 101 -14.82 -6.02 12.27
CA THR A 101 -15.69 -5.91 11.10
C THR A 101 -15.16 -6.74 9.94
N ALA A 102 -16.01 -7.52 9.25
CA ALA A 102 -15.59 -8.17 8.01
C ALA A 102 -15.31 -7.12 6.92
N VAL A 103 -14.33 -7.41 6.06
CA VAL A 103 -13.93 -6.53 4.96
C VAL A 103 -14.18 -7.20 3.64
N LYS A 104 -14.78 -6.45 2.72
CA LYS A 104 -15.01 -6.87 1.34
C LYS A 104 -14.54 -5.77 0.41
N SER A 105 -13.65 -6.10 -0.52
CA SER A 105 -13.00 -5.11 -1.38
C SER A 105 -13.91 -4.43 -2.41
N ASP A 106 -15.21 -4.75 -2.46
CA ASP A 106 -16.12 -4.20 -3.46
C ASP A 106 -16.42 -2.70 -3.21
N ILE A 107 -16.52 -2.30 -1.94
CA ILE A 107 -16.92 -0.94 -1.53
C ILE A 107 -15.97 -0.50 -0.41
N PRO A 108 -15.35 0.69 -0.48
CA PRO A 108 -14.50 1.19 0.59
C PRO A 108 -15.37 1.54 1.80
N SER A 109 -14.96 1.11 2.98
CA SER A 109 -15.68 1.38 4.22
C SER A 109 -14.73 1.54 5.40
N THR A 110 -15.28 2.04 6.51
CA THR A 110 -14.58 2.10 7.78
C THR A 110 -14.51 0.72 8.41
N ILE A 111 -13.36 0.41 9.00
CA ILE A 111 -13.11 -0.85 9.69
C ILE A 111 -12.73 -0.59 11.13
N ILE A 112 -13.08 -1.56 11.97
CA ILE A 112 -12.76 -1.54 13.39
C ILE A 112 -11.93 -2.79 13.69
N ALA A 113 -10.86 -2.59 14.44
CA ALA A 113 -10.08 -3.67 15.04
C ALA A 113 -9.84 -3.39 16.52
N ARG A 114 -9.44 -4.43 17.23
CA ARG A 114 -9.14 -4.38 18.65
C ARG A 114 -7.73 -4.91 18.89
N VAL A 115 -6.93 -4.15 19.62
CA VAL A 115 -5.58 -4.59 20.03
C VAL A 115 -5.68 -5.87 20.85
N SER A 116 -4.97 -6.92 20.43
CA SER A 116 -4.90 -8.20 21.14
C SER A 116 -3.88 -8.16 22.26
N ASP A 117 -2.70 -7.64 21.96
CA ASP A 117 -1.54 -7.66 22.85
C ASP A 117 -1.14 -6.24 23.24
N PRO A 118 -0.86 -5.99 24.52
CA PRO A 118 -0.53 -4.66 25.01
C PRO A 118 0.78 -4.16 24.41
N VAL A 119 0.78 -2.89 23.98
CA VAL A 119 1.98 -2.23 23.43
C VAL A 119 2.59 -1.32 24.48
N TYR A 120 3.80 -1.65 24.89
CA TYR A 120 4.58 -0.88 25.86
C TYR A 120 5.34 0.27 25.20
N GLY A 121 5.81 1.23 25.98
CA GLY A 121 6.81 2.20 25.53
C GLY A 121 8.16 1.55 25.19
N GLU A 122 9.10 2.33 24.66
CA GLU A 122 10.42 1.83 24.27
C GLU A 122 11.26 1.32 25.44
N GLN A 123 11.06 1.86 26.64
CA GLN A 123 11.68 1.34 27.87
C GLN A 123 10.93 0.12 28.46
N GLY A 124 9.75 -0.23 27.93
CA GLY A 124 8.98 -1.39 28.39
C GLY A 124 8.26 -1.23 29.73
N ARG A 125 8.33 -0.05 30.36
CA ARG A 125 7.80 0.16 31.72
C ARG A 125 6.31 0.47 31.77
N TYR A 126 5.81 1.27 30.82
CA TYR A 126 4.42 1.70 30.76
C TYR A 126 3.73 1.08 29.55
N GLU A 127 2.52 0.56 29.78
CA GLU A 127 1.61 0.11 28.74
C GLU A 127 0.89 1.32 28.15
N LEU A 128 1.20 1.64 26.88
CA LEU A 128 0.71 2.84 26.22
C LEU A 128 -0.55 2.56 25.40
N LEU A 129 -0.62 1.39 24.75
CA LEU A 129 -1.83 0.90 24.11
C LEU A 129 -2.24 -0.43 24.75
N PRO A 130 -3.20 -0.40 25.68
CA PRO A 130 -3.63 -1.62 26.34
C PRO A 130 -4.34 -2.59 25.42
N ALA A 131 -4.32 -3.86 25.80
CA ALA A 131 -5.20 -4.86 25.20
C ALA A 131 -6.66 -4.38 25.28
N GLY A 132 -7.40 -4.53 24.19
CA GLY A 132 -8.77 -4.00 24.10
C GLY A 132 -8.89 -2.57 23.56
N THR A 133 -7.78 -1.88 23.28
CA THR A 133 -7.78 -0.60 22.54
C THR A 133 -8.49 -0.76 21.20
N ARG A 134 -9.43 0.14 20.90
CA ARG A 134 -10.17 0.15 19.63
C ARG A 134 -9.41 0.94 18.59
N LEU A 135 -9.24 0.34 17.43
CA LEU A 135 -8.56 0.92 16.28
C LEU A 135 -9.59 1.20 15.19
N PHE A 136 -9.49 2.37 14.58
CA PHE A 136 -10.34 2.81 13.49
C PHE A 136 -9.49 3.00 12.25
N GLY A 137 -9.92 2.40 11.15
CA GLY A 137 -9.23 2.48 9.88
C GLY A 137 -10.20 2.53 8.71
N GLU A 138 -9.64 2.70 7.53
CA GLU A 138 -10.35 2.68 6.25
C GLU A 138 -9.56 1.79 5.30
N TYR A 139 -10.26 1.09 4.41
CA TYR A 139 -9.62 0.29 3.37
C TYR A 139 -10.00 0.77 1.98
N SER A 140 -9.10 0.56 1.02
CA SER A 140 -9.34 0.85 -0.38
C SER A 140 -10.06 -0.31 -1.06
N SER A 141 -11.03 -0.01 -1.93
CA SER A 141 -11.70 -0.99 -2.79
C SER A 141 -10.93 -1.28 -4.10
N VAL A 142 -9.81 -0.59 -4.34
CA VAL A 142 -9.04 -0.78 -5.58
C VAL A 142 -8.23 -2.07 -5.49
N VAL A 143 -8.76 -3.14 -6.08
CA VAL A 143 -8.06 -4.41 -6.25
C VAL A 143 -7.70 -4.59 -7.72
N LYS A 144 -6.40 -4.73 -8.00
CA LYS A 144 -5.92 -5.06 -9.35
C LYS A 144 -5.93 -6.57 -9.56
N ALA A 145 -6.03 -7.00 -10.82
CA ALA A 145 -5.87 -8.41 -11.17
C ALA A 145 -4.52 -8.93 -10.65
N GLY A 146 -4.54 -10.06 -9.94
CA GLY A 146 -3.35 -10.66 -9.30
C GLY A 146 -3.03 -10.17 -7.89
N GLN A 147 -3.76 -9.19 -7.36
CA GLN A 147 -3.62 -8.73 -5.97
C GLN A 147 -4.34 -9.68 -5.00
N THR A 148 -3.68 -10.03 -3.90
CA THR A 148 -4.20 -10.95 -2.87
C THR A 148 -4.43 -10.29 -1.50
N GLU A 149 -4.10 -9.00 -1.38
CA GLU A 149 -4.13 -8.25 -0.12
C GLU A 149 -4.89 -6.93 -0.28
N ILE A 150 -5.64 -6.54 0.75
CA ILE A 150 -6.36 -5.27 0.79
C ILE A 150 -5.52 -4.24 1.55
N ALA A 151 -5.20 -3.13 0.90
CA ALA A 151 -4.55 -2.02 1.58
C ALA A 151 -5.55 -1.33 2.53
N ALA A 152 -5.14 -1.20 3.80
CA ALA A 152 -5.89 -0.47 4.81
C ALA A 152 -4.97 0.48 5.58
N ILE A 153 -5.54 1.60 6.01
CA ILE A 153 -4.86 2.63 6.81
C ILE A 153 -5.59 2.77 8.13
N TRP A 154 -4.86 2.62 9.22
CA TRP A 154 -5.34 2.80 10.58
C TRP A 154 -5.09 4.22 11.02
N ARG A 155 -6.16 4.99 11.19
CA ARG A 155 -6.09 6.44 11.43
C ARG A 155 -5.97 6.73 12.92
N ARG A 156 -6.73 6.00 13.74
CA ARG A 156 -6.91 6.35 15.14
C ARG A 156 -6.97 5.12 16.04
N ALA A 157 -6.41 5.25 17.25
CA ALA A 157 -6.59 4.33 18.36
C ALA A 157 -7.26 5.04 19.54
N ILE A 158 -8.17 4.34 20.22
CA ILE A 158 -8.83 4.80 21.44
C ILE A 158 -8.67 3.72 22.50
N THR A 159 -7.92 4.01 23.55
CA THR A 159 -7.68 3.07 24.65
C THR A 159 -8.95 2.87 25.48
N PRO A 160 -9.05 1.77 26.26
CA PRO A 160 -10.18 1.57 27.18
C PRO A 160 -10.35 2.69 28.22
N GLN A 161 -9.28 3.45 28.48
CA GLN A 161 -9.25 4.57 29.42
C GLN A 161 -9.71 5.90 28.78
N GLY A 162 -10.03 5.90 27.49
CA GLY A 162 -10.48 7.10 26.76
C GLY A 162 -9.34 7.94 26.17
N VAL A 163 -8.10 7.45 26.19
CA VAL A 163 -6.97 8.11 25.52
C VAL A 163 -7.07 7.89 24.01
N GLU A 164 -7.03 8.98 23.26
CA GLU A 164 -7.08 8.98 21.81
C GLU A 164 -5.72 9.34 21.21
N ILE A 165 -5.28 8.60 20.20
CA ILE A 165 -4.06 8.89 19.46
C ILE A 165 -4.21 8.61 17.96
N MET A 166 -3.58 9.44 17.14
CA MET A 166 -3.55 9.30 15.68
C MET A 166 -2.37 8.41 15.27
N LEU A 167 -2.65 7.35 14.53
CA LEU A 167 -1.64 6.39 14.05
C LEU A 167 -1.19 6.72 12.63
N ASP A 168 -2.15 7.03 11.74
CA ASP A 168 -1.97 7.08 10.28
C ASP A 168 -1.00 6.02 9.74
N SER A 169 -1.21 4.77 10.18
CA SER A 169 -0.27 3.67 10.00
C SER A 169 -0.86 2.61 9.05
N PRO A 170 -0.07 2.08 8.09
CA PRO A 170 -0.55 1.07 7.16
C PRO A 170 -0.77 -0.26 7.88
N SER A 171 -1.79 -1.00 7.42
CA SER A 171 -1.98 -2.40 7.82
C SER A 171 -0.91 -3.28 7.17
N THR A 172 -0.50 -4.32 7.90
CA THR A 172 0.39 -5.36 7.43
C THR A 172 -0.17 -6.75 7.74
N ASN A 173 0.25 -7.73 6.95
CA ASN A 173 -0.06 -9.14 7.19
C ASN A 173 0.86 -9.71 8.29
N ASN A 174 0.66 -10.97 8.68
CA ASN A 174 1.48 -11.61 9.71
C ASN A 174 2.99 -11.67 9.38
N LEU A 175 3.36 -11.51 8.12
CA LEU A 175 4.75 -11.51 7.62
C LEU A 175 5.31 -10.09 7.45
N GLY A 176 4.55 -9.04 7.77
CA GLY A 176 4.97 -7.65 7.60
C GLY A 176 4.82 -7.10 6.17
N ILE A 177 4.18 -7.82 5.26
CA ILE A 177 3.83 -7.32 3.92
C ILE A 177 2.65 -6.36 4.06
N VAL A 178 2.65 -5.27 3.28
CA VAL A 178 1.62 -4.24 3.34
C VAL A 178 0.28 -4.76 2.84
N GLY A 179 -0.74 -4.69 3.70
CA GLY A 179 -2.11 -5.09 3.41
C GLY A 179 -2.63 -6.17 4.34
N MET A 180 -3.94 -6.38 4.31
CA MET A 180 -4.61 -7.49 5.00
C MET A 180 -4.79 -8.64 4.01
N GLY A 181 -4.19 -9.79 4.31
CA GLY A 181 -4.37 -11.01 3.52
C GLY A 181 -5.80 -11.54 3.66
N GLY A 182 -6.44 -11.83 2.52
CA GLY A 182 -7.82 -12.31 2.46
C GLY A 182 -8.02 -13.46 1.50
N LYS A 183 -9.22 -14.04 1.51
CA LYS A 183 -9.61 -15.03 0.49
C LYS A 183 -9.92 -14.30 -0.81
N VAL A 184 -9.27 -14.71 -1.88
CA VAL A 184 -9.48 -14.14 -3.22
C VAL A 184 -10.56 -14.95 -3.95
N ASN A 185 -11.58 -14.26 -4.45
CA ASN A 185 -12.56 -14.81 -5.38
C ASN A 185 -12.35 -14.20 -6.77
N ASN A 186 -11.78 -15.01 -7.67
CA ASN A 186 -11.51 -14.65 -9.06
C ASN A 186 -12.73 -14.85 -9.98
N HIS A 187 -13.88 -15.28 -9.45
CA HIS A 187 -15.11 -15.49 -10.22
C HIS A 187 -14.97 -16.40 -11.46
N PHE A 188 -13.96 -17.28 -11.49
CA PHE A 188 -13.65 -18.14 -12.64
C PHE A 188 -14.85 -18.96 -13.14
N PHE A 189 -15.62 -19.55 -12.23
CA PHE A 189 -16.80 -20.33 -12.63
C PHE A 189 -17.88 -19.46 -13.29
N ARG A 190 -18.03 -18.21 -12.87
CA ARG A 190 -18.95 -17.26 -13.50
C ARG A 190 -18.45 -16.83 -14.89
N MET A 191 -17.13 -16.70 -15.06
CA MET A 191 -16.51 -16.28 -16.33
C MET A 191 -16.40 -17.42 -17.36
N PHE A 192 -16.10 -18.64 -16.93
CA PHE A 192 -15.79 -19.77 -17.82
C PHE A 192 -16.75 -20.96 -17.69
N GLY A 193 -17.71 -20.94 -16.76
CA GLY A 193 -18.62 -22.06 -16.54
C GLY A 193 -19.47 -22.40 -17.77
N THR A 194 -19.97 -21.39 -18.48
CA THR A 194 -20.75 -21.58 -19.71
C THR A 194 -19.89 -22.08 -20.88
N ALA A 195 -18.68 -21.54 -21.03
CA ALA A 195 -17.72 -21.99 -22.04
C ALA A 195 -17.28 -23.44 -21.82
N ALA A 196 -17.07 -23.85 -20.56
CA ALA A 196 -16.76 -25.22 -20.21
C ALA A 196 -17.91 -26.18 -20.56
N LEU A 197 -19.16 -25.79 -20.29
CA LEU A 197 -20.34 -26.57 -20.69
C LEU A 197 -20.44 -26.71 -22.22
N LEU A 198 -20.28 -25.60 -22.96
CA LEU A 198 -20.29 -25.61 -24.43
C LEU A 198 -19.18 -26.49 -25.02
N SER A 199 -17.98 -26.49 -24.42
CA SER A 199 -16.88 -27.37 -24.82
C SER A 199 -17.23 -28.85 -24.65
N VAL A 200 -17.88 -29.22 -23.53
CA VAL A 200 -18.35 -30.60 -23.30
C VAL A 200 -19.43 -31.00 -24.30
N PHE A 201 -20.40 -30.13 -24.59
CA PHE A 201 -21.41 -30.39 -25.62
C PHE A 201 -20.78 -30.50 -27.02
N GLY A 202 -19.82 -29.63 -27.34
CA GLY A 202 -19.03 -29.68 -28.57
C GLY A 202 -18.22 -30.98 -28.73
N ALA A 203 -17.55 -31.44 -27.68
CA ALA A 203 -16.79 -32.68 -27.69
C ALA A 203 -17.69 -33.92 -27.80
N ALA A 204 -18.85 -33.92 -27.13
CA ALA A 204 -19.84 -34.99 -27.25
C ALA A 204 -20.39 -35.08 -28.67
N THR A 205 -20.87 -33.96 -29.23
CA THR A 205 -21.39 -33.90 -30.61
C THR A 205 -20.33 -34.19 -31.68
N ALA A 206 -19.07 -33.85 -31.45
CA ALA A 206 -17.95 -34.17 -32.35
C ALA A 206 -17.55 -35.66 -32.34
N THR A 207 -17.99 -36.45 -31.37
CA THR A 207 -17.70 -37.89 -31.26
C THR A 207 -18.89 -38.77 -31.67
N VAL A 208 -20.11 -38.24 -31.64
CA VAL A 208 -21.25 -38.88 -32.30
C VAL A 208 -21.07 -38.72 -33.82
N ASP A 209 -21.08 -39.83 -34.54
CA ASP A 209 -21.11 -39.90 -36.02
C ASP A 209 -19.78 -39.87 -36.82
N VAL A 210 -18.63 -40.23 -36.21
CA VAL A 210 -17.39 -40.47 -36.98
C VAL A 210 -17.38 -41.88 -37.61
N LYS A 211 -18.19 -42.09 -38.66
CA LYS A 211 -18.02 -43.22 -39.59
C LYS A 211 -17.07 -42.80 -40.72
N GLY A 212 -15.90 -43.44 -40.79
CA GLY A 212 -14.77 -43.05 -41.66
C GLY A 212 -14.94 -43.31 -43.16
N SER A 213 -16.10 -43.02 -43.77
CA SER A 213 -16.29 -43.26 -45.22
C SER A 213 -17.16 -42.24 -45.98
N ASP A 214 -17.61 -41.14 -45.38
CA ASP A 214 -18.38 -40.12 -46.11
C ASP A 214 -17.56 -38.85 -46.37
N ASN A 215 -17.29 -38.58 -47.65
CA ASN A 215 -16.60 -37.40 -48.16
C ASN A 215 -17.43 -36.10 -48.04
N ASN A 216 -18.66 -36.16 -47.49
CA ASN A 216 -19.46 -35.00 -47.15
C ASN A 216 -19.30 -34.70 -45.66
N ASN A 217 -18.35 -33.82 -45.38
CA ASN A 217 -17.80 -33.54 -44.07
C ASN A 217 -18.73 -32.64 -43.21
N SER A 218 -19.98 -33.07 -43.01
CA SER A 218 -20.93 -32.44 -42.08
C SER A 218 -20.38 -32.40 -40.66
N ALA A 219 -19.60 -33.42 -40.26
CA ALA A 219 -18.91 -33.46 -38.98
C ALA A 219 -17.78 -32.42 -38.84
N ALA A 220 -17.00 -32.10 -39.89
CA ALA A 220 -16.02 -31.00 -39.77
C ALA A 220 -16.64 -29.62 -39.92
N GLN A 221 -17.72 -29.46 -40.71
CA GLN A 221 -18.48 -28.21 -40.72
C GLN A 221 -19.04 -27.93 -39.32
N TYR A 222 -19.66 -28.92 -38.69
CA TYR A 222 -20.17 -28.79 -37.32
C TYR A 222 -19.05 -28.52 -36.29
N ARG A 223 -17.89 -29.21 -36.40
CA ARG A 223 -16.72 -28.90 -35.54
C ARG A 223 -16.19 -27.49 -35.77
N SER A 224 -16.18 -27.00 -37.01
CA SER A 224 -15.74 -25.64 -37.34
C SER A 224 -16.72 -24.58 -36.84
N GLU A 225 -18.02 -24.84 -36.91
CA GLU A 225 -19.07 -23.96 -36.38
C GLU A 225 -19.03 -23.89 -34.85
N VAL A 226 -18.86 -25.03 -34.18
CA VAL A 226 -18.66 -25.08 -32.72
C VAL A 226 -17.36 -24.40 -32.32
N ALA A 227 -16.26 -24.60 -33.07
CA ALA A 227 -14.99 -23.93 -32.81
C ALA A 227 -15.08 -22.41 -33.01
N ASN A 228 -15.80 -21.95 -34.04
CA ASN A 228 -16.03 -20.52 -34.29
C ASN A 228 -16.95 -19.91 -33.22
N ALA A 229 -18.06 -20.58 -32.87
CA ALA A 229 -18.95 -20.14 -31.79
C ALA A 229 -18.23 -20.10 -30.44
N PHE A 230 -17.33 -21.05 -30.18
CA PHE A 230 -16.47 -21.04 -29.01
C PHE A 230 -15.48 -19.88 -29.03
N ASN A 231 -14.83 -19.62 -30.16
CA ASN A 231 -13.88 -18.52 -30.30
C ASN A 231 -14.57 -17.15 -30.15
N ASP A 232 -15.73 -16.95 -30.75
CA ASP A 232 -16.53 -15.72 -30.63
C ASP A 232 -17.07 -15.53 -29.21
N THR A 233 -17.50 -16.61 -28.56
CA THR A 233 -17.95 -16.55 -27.15
C THR A 233 -16.78 -16.30 -26.21
N ALA A 234 -15.63 -16.94 -26.43
CA ALA A 234 -14.43 -16.77 -25.64
C ALA A 234 -13.88 -15.33 -25.77
N GLN A 235 -13.86 -14.78 -26.99
CA GLN A 235 -13.46 -13.39 -27.22
C GLN A 235 -14.47 -12.42 -26.59
N ASN A 236 -15.78 -12.60 -26.79
CA ASN A 236 -16.78 -11.75 -26.17
C ASN A 236 -16.78 -11.83 -24.64
N MET A 237 -16.58 -13.02 -24.06
CA MET A 237 -16.48 -13.20 -22.61
C MET A 237 -15.20 -12.59 -22.07
N LEU A 238 -14.05 -12.83 -22.71
CA LEU A 238 -12.78 -12.22 -22.32
C LEU A 238 -12.86 -10.70 -22.40
N SER A 239 -13.41 -10.14 -23.48
CA SER A 239 -13.60 -8.69 -23.61
C SER A 239 -14.62 -8.11 -22.62
N LYS A 240 -15.65 -8.86 -22.19
CA LYS A 240 -16.64 -8.39 -21.21
C LYS A 240 -16.27 -8.65 -19.75
N HIS A 241 -15.40 -9.62 -19.48
CA HIS A 241 -15.07 -10.09 -18.12
C HIS A 241 -13.61 -9.88 -17.74
N ALA A 242 -12.73 -9.48 -18.66
CA ALA A 242 -11.37 -9.01 -18.32
C ALA A 242 -11.40 -7.83 -17.33
N ASP A 243 -12.50 -7.07 -17.31
CA ASP A 243 -12.69 -5.92 -16.43
C ASP A 243 -13.41 -6.25 -15.11
N ILE A 244 -13.78 -7.51 -14.84
CA ILE A 244 -14.36 -7.86 -13.53
C ILE A 244 -13.22 -7.97 -12.51
N PRO A 245 -13.09 -7.02 -11.56
CA PRO A 245 -12.03 -7.08 -10.58
C PRO A 245 -12.24 -8.29 -9.66
N PRO A 246 -11.17 -8.97 -9.22
CA PRO A 246 -11.28 -10.00 -8.21
C PRO A 246 -11.75 -9.37 -6.89
N THR A 247 -12.59 -10.09 -6.15
CA THR A 247 -13.02 -9.66 -4.81
C THR A 247 -12.14 -10.33 -3.77
N ILE A 248 -11.63 -9.55 -2.82
CA ILE A 248 -10.90 -10.05 -1.65
C ILE A 248 -11.82 -9.90 -0.44
N GLU A 249 -11.96 -10.98 0.32
CA GLU A 249 -12.74 -11.01 1.56
C GLU A 249 -11.85 -11.34 2.75
N VAL A 250 -11.89 -10.50 3.78
CA VAL A 250 -11.26 -10.76 5.08
C VAL A 250 -12.38 -10.92 6.11
N LYS A 251 -12.38 -12.06 6.80
CA LYS A 251 -13.40 -12.36 7.81
C LYS A 251 -13.21 -11.51 9.05
N HIS A 252 -14.30 -11.24 9.76
CA HIS A 252 -14.23 -10.80 11.14
C HIS A 252 -13.44 -11.81 11.98
N GLY A 253 -12.78 -11.35 13.03
CA GLY A 253 -11.87 -12.15 13.85
C GLY A 253 -10.51 -12.44 13.22
N ALA A 254 -10.23 -11.90 12.02
CA ALA A 254 -8.91 -12.04 11.41
C ALA A 254 -7.86 -11.29 12.22
N GLN A 255 -6.71 -11.93 12.45
CA GLN A 255 -5.55 -11.27 13.02
C GLN A 255 -4.90 -10.39 11.97
N ILE A 256 -4.56 -9.17 12.38
CA ILE A 256 -3.89 -8.18 11.56
C ILE A 256 -2.73 -7.59 12.36
N LYS A 257 -1.72 -7.13 11.63
CA LYS A 257 -0.62 -6.38 12.21
C LYS A 257 -0.67 -4.95 11.68
N ILE A 258 -0.24 -4.01 12.50
CA ILE A 258 -0.19 -2.60 12.11
C ILE A 258 1.22 -2.11 12.41
N LEU A 259 1.89 -1.62 11.38
CA LEU A 259 3.24 -1.12 11.52
C LEU A 259 3.18 0.38 11.76
N VAL A 260 3.61 0.80 12.94
CA VAL A 260 3.59 2.20 13.37
C VAL A 260 4.46 3.03 12.42
N ALA A 261 3.85 3.98 11.73
CA ALA A 261 4.52 4.79 10.70
C ALA A 261 5.17 6.06 11.25
N LYS A 262 4.88 6.44 12.49
CA LYS A 262 5.35 7.67 13.13
C LYS A 262 5.51 7.46 14.63
N ASP A 263 6.41 8.22 15.25
CA ASP A 263 6.57 8.17 16.70
C ASP A 263 5.29 8.66 17.40
N LEU A 264 4.80 7.86 18.35
CA LEU A 264 3.62 8.15 19.15
C LEU A 264 4.07 8.57 20.56
N ASP A 265 3.80 9.81 20.93
CA ASP A 265 4.18 10.38 22.22
C ASP A 265 2.97 10.48 23.16
N PHE A 266 3.07 9.84 24.33
CA PHE A 266 2.06 9.81 25.39
C PHE A 266 2.47 10.64 26.62
N SER A 267 3.57 11.40 26.56
CA SER A 267 4.11 12.14 27.69
C SER A 267 3.15 13.19 28.27
N SER A 268 2.26 13.75 27.44
CA SER A 268 1.28 14.77 27.87
C SER A 268 0.17 14.25 28.77
N LEU A 269 0.00 12.93 28.88
CA LEU A 269 -1.10 12.30 29.61
C LEU A 269 -0.72 11.78 31.00
N LEU A 270 0.59 11.71 31.29
CA LEU A 270 1.14 11.08 32.50
C LEU A 270 1.94 12.06 33.37
N ASN A 271 1.74 13.37 33.17
CA ASN A 271 2.27 14.46 34.00
C ASN A 271 1.33 14.83 35.15
#